data_AF-D4MQM7-F1
#
_entry.id   AF-D4MQM7-F1
#
_cell.length_a   1.000
_cell.length_b   1.000
_cell.length_c   1.000
_cell.angle_alpha   90.00
_cell.angle_beta   90.00
_cell.angle_gamma   90.00
#
_symmetry.space_group_name_H-M   'P 1'
#
loop_
_entity.id
_entity.type
_entity.pdbx_description
1 polymer ?
#
loop_
_entity_poly.entity_id
_entity_poly.type
_entity_poly.pdbx_seq_one_letter_code
_entity_poly.pdbx_strand_id
1 'polypeptide(L)'
;MNEREARRQILDLVADYCREYHNKKAPFKAGDRIPYASRVYDEQEMVNLVDSALEFWLTSGRYTDEFEEELAKYLGVRYCSLVNSGSSANLVAFMTLTSPLLGERRVKRRG
;
A
#
# COMPACT_ATOMS: atom_id res chain seq x y z
N MET A 1 -30.28 12.17 -6.12
CA MET A 1 -28.96 11.51 -6.03
C MET A 1 -28.87 10.81 -4.68
N ASN A 2 -28.66 9.50 -4.67
CA ASN A 2 -28.42 8.74 -3.44
C ASN A 2 -26.90 8.71 -3.10
N GLU A 3 -26.54 8.20 -1.92
CA GLU A 3 -25.15 8.14 -1.46
C GLU A 3 -24.23 7.40 -2.43
N ARG A 4 -24.69 6.27 -2.99
CA ARG A 4 -23.91 5.45 -3.94
C ARG A 4 -23.62 6.22 -5.23
N GLU A 5 -24.61 6.96 -5.73
CA GLU A 5 -24.47 7.84 -6.90
C GLU A 5 -23.51 9.00 -6.62
N ALA A 6 -23.64 9.66 -5.46
CA ALA A 6 -22.76 10.75 -5.05
C ALA A 6 -21.30 10.27 -4.94
N ARG A 7 -21.09 9.12 -4.30
CA ARG A 7 -19.79 8.46 -4.17
C ARG A 7 -19.19 8.13 -5.53
N ARG A 8 -19.97 7.51 -6.43
CA ARG A 8 -19.52 7.20 -7.80
C ARG A 8 -19.08 8.47 -8.53
N GLN A 9 -19.88 9.53 -8.46
CA GLN A 9 -19.54 10.81 -9.10
C GLN A 9 -18.22 11.40 -8.59
N ILE A 10 -17.94 11.33 -7.28
CA ILE A 10 -16.67 11.79 -6.72
C ILE A 10 -15.50 10.97 -7.29
N LEU A 11 -15.61 9.65 -7.31
CA LEU A 11 -14.55 8.77 -7.79
C LEU A 11 -14.29 8.94 -9.30
N ASP A 12 -15.34 9.15 -10.09
CA ASP A 12 -15.21 9.41 -11.53
C ASP A 12 -14.48 10.75 -11.77
N LEU A 13 -14.81 11.80 -11.01
CA LEU A 13 -14.12 13.09 -11.07
C LEU A 13 -12.64 12.99 -10.63
N VAL A 14 -12.33 12.16 -9.64
CA VAL A 14 -10.95 11.89 -9.21
C VAL A 14 -10.16 11.18 -10.31
N ALA A 15 -10.79 10.22 -10.99
CA ALA A 15 -10.16 9.51 -12.11
C ALA A 15 -9.87 10.47 -13.28
N ASP A 16 -10.83 11.32 -13.64
CA ASP A 16 -10.63 12.37 -14.66
C ASP A 16 -9.51 13.33 -14.28
N TYR A 17 -9.47 13.77 -13.02
CA TYR A 17 -8.42 14.63 -12.50
C TYR A 17 -7.03 13.97 -12.61
N CYS A 18 -6.91 12.68 -12.25
CA CYS A 18 -5.66 11.96 -12.37
C CYS A 18 -5.19 11.88 -13.83
N ARG A 19 -6.07 11.47 -14.75
CA ARG A 19 -5.74 11.39 -16.18
C ARG A 19 -5.34 12.73 -16.77
N GLU A 20 -5.96 13.82 -16.30
CA GLU A 20 -5.72 15.16 -16.84
C GLU A 20 -4.50 15.86 -16.26
N TYR A 21 -4.10 15.59 -15.02
CA TYR A 21 -3.04 16.36 -14.36
C TYR A 21 -1.85 15.52 -13.86
N HIS A 22 -2.00 14.21 -13.71
CA HIS A 22 -0.94 13.34 -13.20
C HIS A 22 -0.24 12.56 -14.32
N ASN A 23 1.00 12.14 -14.04
CA ASN A 23 1.81 11.27 -14.91
C ASN A 23 1.96 11.74 -16.37
N LYS A 24 1.87 13.05 -16.62
CA LYS A 24 2.16 13.65 -17.93
C LYS A 24 3.64 13.48 -18.24
N LYS A 25 3.98 12.42 -18.98
CA LYS A 25 5.34 12.16 -19.45
C LYS A 25 5.57 12.99 -20.72
N ALA A 26 6.40 14.02 -20.60
CA ALA A 26 7.00 14.62 -21.79
C ALA A 26 7.87 13.57 -22.50
N PRO A 27 7.94 13.57 -23.85
CA PRO A 27 8.92 12.77 -24.55
C PRO A 27 10.33 13.07 -24.04
N PHE A 28 11.10 12.02 -23.77
CA PHE A 28 12.48 12.13 -23.34
C PHE A 28 13.30 12.95 -24.36
N LYS A 29 14.14 13.86 -23.85
CA LYS A 29 15.11 14.63 -24.63
C LYS A 29 16.52 14.37 -24.11
N ALA A 30 17.48 14.33 -25.04
CA ALA A 30 18.89 14.22 -24.67
C ALA A 30 19.28 15.37 -23.72
N GLY A 31 19.87 15.04 -22.57
CA GLY A 31 20.19 15.99 -21.50
C GLY A 31 19.17 16.03 -20.36
N ASP A 32 18.00 15.39 -20.50
CA ASP A 32 17.04 15.29 -19.41
C ASP A 32 17.62 14.50 -18.23
N ARG A 33 17.32 14.95 -17.01
CA ARG A 33 17.69 14.23 -15.78
C ARG A 33 16.90 12.93 -15.71
N ILE A 34 17.62 11.81 -15.61
CA ILE A 34 17.02 10.49 -15.41
C ILE A 34 17.09 10.14 -13.91
N PRO A 35 15.95 10.14 -13.18
CA PRO A 35 15.94 9.70 -11.79
C PRO A 35 16.13 8.18 -11.71
N TYR A 36 16.82 7.70 -10.67
CA TYR A 36 17.02 6.26 -10.46
C TYR A 36 15.72 5.54 -10.04
N ALA A 37 14.76 6.27 -9.48
CA ALA A 37 13.47 5.76 -9.03
C ALA A 37 12.39 6.85 -9.09
N SER A 38 11.15 6.42 -9.33
CA SER A 38 9.95 7.25 -9.25
C SER A 38 8.76 6.38 -8.85
N ARG A 39 7.71 7.01 -8.32
CA ARG A 39 6.41 6.38 -8.21
C ARG A 39 5.82 6.24 -9.61
N VAL A 40 5.22 5.09 -9.88
CA VAL A 40 4.43 4.81 -11.07
C VAL A 40 3.07 4.35 -10.55
N TYR A 41 2.03 5.07 -10.93
CA TYR A 41 0.66 4.86 -10.50
C TYR A 41 -0.25 5.44 -11.59
N ASP A 42 -1.53 5.11 -11.57
CA ASP A 42 -2.56 5.64 -12.44
C ASP A 42 -3.77 6.15 -11.62
N GLU A 43 -4.91 6.36 -12.27
CA GLU A 43 -6.13 6.79 -11.59
C GLU A 43 -6.60 5.82 -10.50
N GLN A 44 -6.29 4.53 -10.61
CA GLN A 44 -6.78 3.50 -9.69
C GLN A 44 -6.22 3.72 -8.28
N GLU A 45 -4.92 4.05 -8.13
CA GLU A 45 -4.37 4.36 -6.81
C GLU A 45 -5.01 5.61 -6.19
N MET A 46 -5.28 6.65 -6.99
CA MET A 46 -5.93 7.87 -6.50
C MET A 46 -7.39 7.63 -6.14
N VAL A 47 -8.11 6.86 -6.96
CA VAL A 47 -9.49 6.45 -6.71
C VAL A 47 -9.57 5.65 -5.42
N ASN A 48 -8.74 4.61 -5.24
CA ASN A 48 -8.72 3.79 -4.03
C ASN A 48 -8.38 4.61 -2.78
N LEU A 49 -7.47 5.59 -2.89
CA LEU A 49 -7.16 6.51 -1.80
C LEU A 49 -8.40 7.32 -1.38
N VAL A 50 -9.09 7.95 -2.34
CA VAL A 50 -10.29 8.76 -2.04
C VAL A 50 -11.44 7.86 -1.58
N ASP A 51 -11.59 6.69 -2.17
CA ASP A 51 -12.57 5.67 -1.79
C ASP A 51 -12.44 5.29 -0.31
N SER A 52 -11.21 5.01 0.15
CA SER A 52 -10.92 4.76 1.57
C SER A 52 -11.21 5.99 2.46
N ALA A 53 -10.94 7.20 1.97
CA ALA A 53 -11.20 8.42 2.71
C ALA A 53 -12.71 8.68 2.89
N LEU A 54 -13.51 8.36 1.88
CA LEU A 54 -14.98 8.46 1.92
C LEU A 54 -15.61 7.42 2.86
N GLU A 55 -14.99 6.25 3.05
CA GLU A 55 -15.40 5.29 4.08
C GLU A 55 -15.12 5.79 5.50
N PHE A 56 -14.16 6.70 5.66
CA PHE A 56 -13.75 7.31 6.92
C PHE A 56 -13.39 6.30 8.04
N TRP A 57 -13.03 5.08 7.64
CA TRP A 57 -12.44 4.08 8.53
C TRP A 57 -10.92 4.26 8.54
N LEU A 58 -10.40 4.93 9.57
CA LEU A 58 -9.02 5.44 9.59
C LEU A 58 -7.98 4.41 10.04
N THR A 59 -8.41 3.30 10.64
CA THR A 59 -7.53 2.20 11.04
C THR A 59 -7.46 1.15 9.93
N SER A 60 -6.59 0.14 10.10
CA SER A 60 -6.62 -1.05 9.24
C SER A 60 -8.05 -1.61 9.13
N GLY A 61 -8.42 -2.01 7.91
CA GLY A 61 -9.76 -2.48 7.57
C GLY A 61 -9.76 -3.06 6.16
N ARG A 62 -10.86 -2.90 5.43
CA ARG A 62 -11.11 -3.53 4.12
C ARG A 62 -9.90 -3.55 3.18
N TYR A 63 -9.30 -2.39 2.91
CA TYR A 63 -8.13 -2.30 2.01
C TYR A 63 -6.87 -2.99 2.54
N THR A 64 -6.67 -3.02 3.86
CA THR A 64 -5.56 -3.77 4.49
C THR A 64 -5.78 -5.27 4.35
N ASP A 65 -6.99 -5.74 4.65
CA ASP A 65 -7.35 -7.16 4.58
C ASP A 65 -7.24 -7.69 3.15
N GLU A 66 -7.82 -6.97 2.18
CA GLU A 66 -7.72 -7.28 0.75
C GLU A 66 -6.25 -7.32 0.28
N PHE A 67 -5.44 -6.34 0.70
CA PHE A 67 -4.03 -6.29 0.31
C PHE A 67 -3.21 -7.44 0.93
N GLU A 68 -3.41 -7.76 2.21
CA GLU A 68 -2.71 -8.88 2.86
C GLU A 68 -3.05 -10.22 2.20
N GLU A 69 -4.33 -10.44 1.87
CA GLU A 69 -4.78 -11.65 1.19
C GLU A 69 -4.17 -11.77 -0.22
N GLU A 70 -4.28 -10.73 -1.04
CA GLU A 70 -3.77 -10.75 -2.41
C GLU A 70 -2.25 -10.79 -2.46
N LEU A 71 -1.55 -10.10 -1.55
CA LEU A 71 -0.09 -10.17 -1.46
C LEU A 71 0.39 -11.55 -0.99
N ALA A 72 -0.30 -12.19 -0.04
CA ALA A 72 0.02 -13.55 0.39
C ALA A 72 -0.12 -14.55 -0.78
N LYS A 73 -1.20 -14.44 -1.55
CA LYS A 73 -1.43 -15.24 -2.77
C LYS A 73 -0.34 -15.01 -3.80
N TYR A 74 -0.02 -13.75 -4.09
CA TYR A 74 1.00 -13.37 -5.06
C TYR A 74 2.39 -13.94 -4.70
N LEU A 75 2.75 -13.92 -3.41
CA LEU A 75 4.02 -14.45 -2.91
C LEU A 75 4.03 -15.97 -2.70
N GLY A 76 2.87 -16.64 -2.77
CA GLY A 76 2.76 -18.07 -2.49
C GLY A 76 2.97 -18.44 -1.01
N VAL A 77 2.66 -17.54 -0.08
CA VAL A 77 2.78 -17.75 1.36
C VAL A 77 1.42 -17.82 2.03
N ARG A 78 1.34 -18.46 3.19
CA ARG A 78 0.07 -18.64 3.91
C ARG A 78 -0.41 -17.38 4.64
N TYR A 79 0.52 -16.57 5.14
CA TYR A 79 0.21 -15.39 5.96
C TYR A 79 1.06 -14.21 5.47
N CYS A 80 0.42 -13.05 5.40
CA CYS A 80 1.06 -11.75 5.19
C CYS A 80 0.55 -10.80 6.27
N SER A 81 1.38 -9.86 6.72
CA SER A 81 0.94 -8.80 7.63
C SER A 81 1.56 -7.48 7.20
N LEU A 82 0.72 -6.48 6.99
CA LEU A 82 1.09 -5.13 6.65
C LEU A 82 1.66 -4.41 7.87
N VAL A 83 2.73 -3.66 7.62
CA VAL A 83 3.37 -2.78 8.59
C VAL A 83 3.70 -1.45 7.93
N ASN A 84 3.91 -0.41 8.73
CA ASN A 84 4.07 0.96 8.24
C ASN A 84 5.37 1.24 7.46
N SER A 85 6.35 0.31 7.43
CA SER A 85 7.56 0.43 6.63
C SER A 85 8.32 -0.90 6.50
N GLY A 86 9.23 -1.00 5.53
CA GLY A 86 10.15 -2.14 5.42
C GLY A 86 11.08 -2.31 6.63
N SER A 87 11.50 -1.21 7.27
CA SER A 87 12.30 -1.27 8.50
C SER A 87 11.51 -1.90 9.66
N SER A 88 10.22 -1.54 9.78
CA SER A 88 9.32 -2.16 10.76
C SER A 88 9.11 -3.64 10.47
N ALA A 89 9.05 -4.04 9.19
CA ALA A 89 8.93 -5.44 8.80
C ALA A 89 10.13 -6.26 9.28
N ASN A 90 11.35 -5.76 9.04
CA ASN A 90 12.57 -6.41 9.53
C ASN A 90 12.62 -6.48 11.05
N LEU A 91 12.23 -5.38 11.72
CA LEU A 91 12.18 -5.34 13.18
C LEU A 91 11.22 -6.39 13.74
N VAL A 92 9.98 -6.44 13.25
CA VAL A 92 8.97 -7.41 13.72
C VAL A 92 9.42 -8.83 13.39
N ALA A 93 9.87 -9.09 12.17
CA ALA A 93 10.35 -10.41 11.76
C ALA A 93 11.44 -10.92 12.72
N PHE A 94 12.46 -10.11 13.02
CA PHE A 94 13.51 -10.53 13.94
C PHE A 94 13.02 -10.63 15.39
N MET A 95 12.25 -9.65 15.88
CA MET A 95 11.80 -9.64 17.27
C MET A 95 10.86 -10.80 17.60
N THR A 96 10.06 -11.27 16.64
CA THR A 96 9.23 -12.48 16.84
C THR A 96 10.06 -13.73 17.14
N LEU A 97 11.27 -13.84 16.57
CA LEU A 97 12.21 -14.94 16.85
C LEU A 97 12.76 -14.90 18.29
N THR A 98 12.56 -13.80 19.01
CA THR A 98 12.97 -13.67 20.42
C THR A 98 11.87 -14.06 21.41
N SER A 99 10.66 -14.38 20.92
CA SER A 99 9.48 -14.69 21.73
C SER A 99 9.71 -15.86 22.69
N PRO A 100 9.27 -15.77 23.96
CA PRO A 100 9.36 -16.89 24.90
C PRO A 100 8.54 -18.10 24.45
N LEU A 101 7.53 -17.93 23.59
CA LEU A 101 6.72 -19.02 23.03
C LEU A 101 7.53 -20.00 22.16
N LEU A 102 8.73 -19.60 21.71
CA LEU A 102 9.62 -20.44 20.92
C LEU A 102 10.48 -21.38 21.79
N GLY A 103 10.44 -21.26 23.13
CA GLY A 103 11.22 -22.08 24.04
C GLY A 103 12.72 -22.03 23.72
N GLU A 104 13.38 -23.19 23.65
CA GLU A 104 14.81 -23.28 23.33
C GLU A 104 15.18 -22.80 21.91
N ARG A 105 14.22 -22.70 20.99
CA ARG A 105 14.47 -22.21 19.62
C ARG A 105 14.56 -20.69 19.52
N ARG A 106 14.23 -19.96 20.60
CA ARG A 106 14.26 -18.50 20.57
C ARG A 106 15.68 -17.99 20.39
N VAL A 107 15.83 -16.90 19.65
CA VAL A 107 17.06 -16.12 19.59
C VAL A 107 17.26 -15.43 20.95
N LYS A 108 18.38 -15.73 21.61
CA LYS A 108 18.75 -15.11 22.89
C LYS A 108 19.51 -13.80 22.60
N ARG A 109 19.03 -12.69 23.17
CA ARG A 109 19.76 -11.42 23.10
C ARG A 109 21.00 -11.57 23.98
N ARG A 110 22.18 -11.16 23.48
CA ARG A 110 23.33 -10.97 24.36
C ARG A 110 23.00 -9.76 25.23
N GLY A 111 22.84 -10.00 26.54
CA GLY A 111 22.82 -8.95 27.54
C GLY A 111 24.20 -8.36 27.73
#